data_AF-A0A8S0FNG9-F1
#
_entry.id   AF-A0A8S0FNG9-F1
#
_cell.length_a   1.000
_cell.length_b   1.000
_cell.length_c   1.000
_cell.angle_alpha   90.00
_cell.angle_beta   90.00
_cell.angle_gamma   90.00
#
_symmetry.space_group_name_H-M   'P 1'
#
loop_
_entity.id
_entity.type
_entity.pdbx_description
1 polymer ?
#
loop_
_entity_poly.entity_id
_entity_poly.type
_entity_poly.pdbx_seq_one_letter_code
_entity_poly.pdbx_strand_id
1 'polypeptide(L)'
;MHDAHPGYVSSQWAREMNLPTQTVLHHHAHAAACLAEHHWPLDGGDVIALTLDGIGMGENGALWGGECLRVNYRECEHLGGLPAVALAGGDLAAKQPWRNLLTQCLRFVPEWQSYPETVSVQQQNWSVLARAIERGINAPLASSCGRLFDAVAAGRWAVRQPR
;
A
#
# COMPACT_ATOMS: atom_id res chain seq x y z
N MET A 1 22.65 -2.91 -5.38
CA MET A 1 21.41 -3.10 -4.59
C MET A 1 20.23 -2.74 -5.48
N HIS A 2 19.08 -3.39 -5.29
CA HIS A 2 17.82 -3.01 -5.93
C HIS A 2 16.64 -3.33 -5.00
N ASP A 3 15.44 -2.88 -5.37
CA ASP A 3 14.22 -3.15 -4.61
C ASP A 3 13.91 -4.66 -4.58
N ALA A 4 13.32 -5.13 -3.48
CA ALA A 4 12.86 -6.50 -3.32
C ALA A 4 11.74 -6.88 -4.31
N HIS A 5 11.05 -5.91 -4.92
CA HIS A 5 10.01 -6.15 -5.92
C HIS A 5 10.61 -6.79 -7.19
N PRO A 6 10.24 -8.05 -7.52
CA PRO A 6 10.85 -8.77 -8.65
C PRO A 6 10.38 -8.25 -10.02
N GLY A 7 9.20 -7.63 -10.07
CA GLY A 7 8.61 -7.07 -11.29
C GLY A 7 9.05 -5.64 -11.63
N TYR A 8 9.96 -5.03 -10.86
CA TYR A 8 10.47 -3.69 -11.19
C TYR A 8 11.46 -3.74 -12.36
N VAL A 9 11.36 -2.74 -13.23
CA VAL A 9 12.31 -2.52 -14.34
C VAL A 9 13.75 -2.33 -13.81
N SER A 10 13.91 -1.61 -12.70
CA SER A 10 15.22 -1.45 -12.04
C SER A 10 15.79 -2.78 -11.54
N SER A 11 14.95 -3.66 -11.00
CA SER A 11 15.34 -5.02 -10.59
C SER A 11 15.74 -5.89 -11.79
N GLN A 12 15.18 -5.65 -12.97
CA GLN A 12 15.61 -6.30 -14.22
C GLN A 12 16.99 -5.77 -14.65
N TRP A 13 17.18 -4.45 -14.72
CA TRP A 13 18.46 -3.85 -15.08
C TRP A 13 19.59 -4.32 -14.16
N ALA A 14 19.36 -4.40 -12.85
CA ALA A 14 20.36 -4.90 -11.91
C ALA A 14 20.80 -6.34 -12.21
N ARG A 15 19.87 -7.22 -12.65
CA ARG A 15 20.18 -8.61 -13.03
C ARG A 15 20.98 -8.69 -14.33
N GLU A 16 20.80 -7.74 -15.24
CA GLU A 16 21.50 -7.69 -16.53
C GLU A 16 22.94 -7.16 -16.40
N MET A 17 23.32 -6.56 -15.27
CA MET A 17 24.65 -5.96 -15.06
C MET A 17 25.79 -6.98 -14.86
N ASN A 18 25.50 -8.28 -14.73
CA ASN A 18 26.49 -9.34 -14.47
C ASN A 18 27.41 -9.05 -13.26
N LEU A 19 26.85 -8.46 -12.21
CA LEU A 19 27.51 -8.18 -10.93
C LEU A 19 26.73 -8.86 -9.79
N PRO A 20 27.36 -9.11 -8.63
CA PRO A 20 26.63 -9.56 -7.45
C PRO A 20 25.49 -8.59 -7.09
N THR A 21 24.27 -9.10 -6.99
CA THR A 21 23.08 -8.31 -6.64
C THR A 21 22.56 -8.65 -5.25
N GLN A 22 21.98 -7.67 -4.58
CA GLN A 22 21.27 -7.84 -3.31
C GLN A 22 20.03 -6.96 -3.28
N THR A 23 18.97 -7.47 -2.67
CA THR A 23 17.67 -6.80 -2.51
C THR A 23 17.58 -6.07 -1.19
N VAL A 24 16.83 -4.96 -1.16
CA VAL A 24 16.42 -4.27 0.06
C VAL A 24 14.91 -4.07 0.02
N LEU A 25 14.23 -4.25 1.17
CA LEU A 25 12.79 -3.96 1.26
C LEU A 25 12.54 -2.47 1.03
N HIS A 26 11.46 -2.15 0.31
CA HIS A 26 11.13 -0.78 -0.07
C HIS A 26 11.04 0.16 1.16
N HIS A 27 10.28 -0.25 2.17
CA HIS A 27 10.07 0.52 3.39
C HIS A 27 11.30 0.55 4.30
N HIS A 28 12.13 -0.50 4.28
CA HIS A 28 13.43 -0.47 4.96
C HIS A 28 14.34 0.61 4.35
N ALA A 29 14.38 0.72 3.02
CA ALA A 29 15.15 1.74 2.33
C ALA A 29 14.67 3.16 2.68
N HIS A 30 13.36 3.40 2.77
CA HIS A 30 12.82 4.70 3.24
C HIS A 30 13.30 5.05 4.65
N ALA A 31 13.18 4.11 5.59
CA ALA A 31 13.63 4.32 6.97
C ALA A 31 15.15 4.56 7.04
N ALA A 32 15.95 3.74 6.35
CA ALA A 32 17.40 3.85 6.33
C ALA A 32 17.89 5.15 5.66
N ALA A 33 17.19 5.65 4.63
CA ALA A 33 17.49 6.93 4.00
C ALA A 33 17.33 8.10 4.98
N CYS A 34 16.23 8.12 5.75
CA CYS A 34 15.99 9.11 6.80
C CYS A 34 17.06 9.04 7.91
N LEU A 35 17.41 7.84 8.37
CA LEU A 35 18.50 7.65 9.34
C LEU A 35 19.84 8.21 8.82
N ALA A 36 20.17 7.92 7.56
CA ALA A 36 21.39 8.41 6.92
C ALA A 36 21.42 9.94 6.79
N GLU A 37 20.31 10.56 6.37
CA GLU A 37 20.18 12.03 6.29
C GLU A 37 20.40 12.70 7.66
N HIS A 38 19.92 12.07 8.73
CA HIS A 38 20.10 12.54 10.10
C HIS A 38 21.44 12.12 10.74
N HIS A 39 22.37 11.58 9.95
CA HIS A 39 23.69 11.13 10.41
C HIS A 39 23.61 10.14 11.58
N TRP A 40 22.61 9.27 11.59
CA TRP A 40 22.49 8.23 12.61
C TRP A 40 23.74 7.33 12.56
N PRO A 41 24.43 7.08 13.69
CA PRO A 41 25.66 6.28 13.67
C PRO A 41 25.39 4.84 13.23
N LEU A 42 26.41 4.19 12.67
CA LEU A 42 26.32 2.79 12.26
C LEU A 42 25.94 1.86 13.44
N ASP A 43 26.37 2.22 14.64
CA ASP A 43 26.10 1.57 15.93
C ASP A 43 25.08 2.35 16.79
N GLY A 44 24.31 3.27 16.19
CA GLY A 44 23.34 4.12 16.90
C GLY A 44 22.17 3.36 17.53
N GLY A 45 21.99 2.09 17.19
CA GLY A 45 20.92 1.23 17.68
C GLY A 45 19.66 1.27 16.83
N ASP A 46 18.64 0.56 17.31
CA ASP A 46 17.35 0.40 16.63
C ASP A 46 16.44 1.61 16.82
N VAL A 47 15.62 1.88 15.80
CA VAL A 47 14.54 2.87 15.85
C VAL A 47 13.18 2.24 15.53
N ILE A 48 12.12 2.93 15.91
CA ILE A 48 10.78 2.68 15.40
C ILE A 48 10.52 3.62 14.22
N ALA A 49 10.31 3.06 13.04
CA ALA A 49 10.01 3.78 11.82
C ALA A 49 8.53 3.64 11.45
N LEU A 50 7.91 4.75 11.07
CA LEU A 50 6.61 4.77 10.39
C LEU A 50 6.83 5.11 8.92
N THR A 51 6.54 4.18 8.04
CA THR A 51 6.76 4.32 6.60
C THR A 51 5.42 4.28 5.87
N LEU A 52 4.99 5.43 5.35
CA LEU A 52 3.66 5.64 4.79
C LEU A 52 3.79 6.06 3.32
N ASP A 53 3.28 5.24 2.40
CA ASP A 53 3.35 5.51 0.97
C ASP A 53 2.18 4.86 0.19
N GLY A 54 2.35 4.75 -1.13
CA GLY A 54 1.43 4.06 -2.02
C GLY A 54 1.55 2.55 -1.88
N ILE A 55 2.53 1.96 -2.55
CA ILE A 55 2.77 0.52 -2.55
C ILE A 55 4.28 0.28 -2.63
N GLY A 56 4.80 -0.56 -1.73
CA GLY A 56 6.13 -1.14 -1.80
C GLY A 56 6.09 -2.63 -1.47
N MET A 57 7.01 -3.41 -2.01
CA MET A 57 7.11 -4.83 -1.70
C MET A 57 7.68 -5.01 -0.29
N GLY A 58 6.87 -5.65 0.57
CA GLY A 58 7.23 -6.06 1.92
C GLY A 58 7.76 -7.49 1.97
N GLU A 59 7.86 -8.02 3.18
CA GLU A 59 8.29 -9.39 3.43
C GLU A 59 7.32 -10.42 2.83
N ASN A 60 7.85 -11.57 2.41
CA ASN A 60 7.08 -12.72 1.92
C ASN A 60 6.08 -12.38 0.78
N GLY A 61 6.37 -11.34 -0.01
CA GLY A 61 5.51 -10.92 -1.12
C GLY A 61 4.31 -10.06 -0.72
N ALA A 62 4.22 -9.63 0.55
CA ALA A 62 3.17 -8.71 0.99
C ALA A 62 3.33 -7.33 0.33
N LEU A 63 2.21 -6.65 0.08
CA LEU A 63 2.23 -5.26 -0.40
C LEU A 63 2.03 -4.33 0.81
N TRP A 64 3.04 -3.53 1.09
CA TRP A 64 3.07 -2.60 2.21
C TRP A 64 2.82 -1.16 1.73
N GLY A 65 2.41 -0.31 2.68
CA GLY A 65 2.39 1.13 2.47
C GLY A 65 1.93 1.95 3.67
N GLY A 66 1.89 1.36 4.85
CA GLY A 66 1.41 2.00 6.07
C GLY A 66 1.92 1.25 7.30
N GLU A 67 3.24 1.07 7.39
CA GLU A 67 3.85 0.12 8.32
C GLU A 67 4.51 0.81 9.52
N CYS A 68 4.53 0.08 10.64
CA CYS A 68 5.37 0.33 11.80
C CYS A 68 6.47 -0.74 11.85
N LEU A 69 7.73 -0.31 11.87
CA LEU A 69 8.89 -1.18 11.71
C LEU A 69 9.91 -0.93 12.83
N ARG A 70 10.56 -1.98 13.35
CA ARG A 70 11.84 -1.85 14.08
C ARG A 70 12.96 -1.90 13.05
N VAL A 71 13.79 -0.86 12.98
CA VAL A 71 14.79 -0.70 11.92
C VAL A 71 16.15 -0.30 12.48
N ASN A 72 17.20 -0.90 11.92
CA ASN A 72 18.55 -0.34 11.87
C ASN A 72 19.08 -0.47 10.43
N TYR A 73 20.35 -0.14 10.17
CA TYR A 73 20.91 -0.22 8.81
C TYR A 73 20.97 -1.65 8.21
N ARG A 74 20.87 -2.69 9.05
CA ARG A 74 21.01 -4.10 8.67
C ARG A 74 19.71 -4.88 8.78
N GLU A 75 18.82 -4.48 9.68
CA GLU A 75 17.60 -5.20 10.03
C GLU A 75 16.37 -4.33 9.83
N CYS A 76 15.29 -4.99 9.43
CA CYS A 76 13.95 -4.45 9.36
C CYS A 76 13.01 -5.55 9.87
N GLU A 77 12.28 -5.28 10.94
CA GLU A 77 11.27 -6.18 11.50
C GLU A 77 9.91 -5.48 11.46
N HIS A 78 8.91 -6.16 10.90
CA HIS A 78 7.54 -5.68 10.87
C HIS A 78 6.85 -5.82 12.23
N LEU A 79 6.36 -4.71 12.78
CA LEU A 79 5.68 -4.68 14.08
C LEU A 79 4.16 -4.56 13.96
N GLY A 80 3.66 -4.16 12.79
CA GLY A 80 2.25 -3.90 12.54
C GLY A 80 2.05 -2.70 11.61
N GLY A 81 0.82 -2.19 11.54
CA GLY A 81 0.48 -1.09 10.65
C GLY A 81 -0.99 -1.07 10.28
N LEU A 82 -1.30 -0.48 9.13
CA LEU A 82 -2.63 -0.52 8.56
C LEU A 82 -3.03 -1.96 8.23
N PRO A 83 -4.32 -2.33 8.37
CA PRO A 83 -4.77 -3.62 7.92
C PRO A 83 -4.67 -3.70 6.38
N ALA A 84 -4.20 -4.83 5.85
CA ALA A 84 -4.10 -5.02 4.40
C ALA A 84 -5.48 -5.16 3.76
N VAL A 85 -5.85 -4.27 2.84
CA VAL A 85 -7.15 -4.19 2.16
C VAL A 85 -6.96 -4.42 0.66
N ALA A 86 -7.98 -4.99 -0.01
CA ALA A 86 -7.89 -5.36 -1.42
C ALA A 86 -7.74 -4.15 -2.35
N LEU A 87 -6.83 -4.25 -3.31
CA LEU A 87 -6.68 -3.33 -4.44
C LEU A 87 -7.55 -3.81 -5.60
N ALA A 88 -8.84 -3.52 -5.54
CA ALA A 88 -9.80 -4.08 -6.49
C ALA A 88 -9.53 -3.65 -7.94
N GLY A 89 -9.03 -4.56 -8.78
CA GLY A 89 -8.60 -4.28 -10.15
C GLY A 89 -7.11 -3.91 -10.28
N GLY A 90 -6.30 -4.22 -9.27
CA GLY A 90 -4.85 -3.97 -9.26
C GLY A 90 -4.53 -2.50 -9.46
N ASP A 91 -3.79 -2.18 -10.51
CA ASP A 91 -3.36 -0.81 -10.88
C ASP A 91 -4.52 0.19 -11.00
N LEU A 92 -5.74 -0.27 -11.32
CA LEU A 92 -6.90 0.61 -11.39
C LEU A 92 -7.25 1.21 -10.02
N ALA A 93 -6.91 0.55 -8.91
CA ALA A 93 -7.14 1.07 -7.57
C ALA A 93 -6.39 2.38 -7.30
N ALA A 94 -5.23 2.61 -7.95
CA ALA A 94 -4.50 3.87 -7.85
C ALA A 94 -5.06 4.98 -8.76
N LYS A 95 -5.91 4.65 -9.74
CA LYS A 95 -6.46 5.60 -10.73
C LYS A 95 -7.93 5.94 -10.48
N GLN A 96 -8.65 5.08 -9.75
CA GLN A 96 -10.09 5.19 -9.52
C GLN A 96 -10.37 5.12 -8.02
N PRO A 97 -10.32 6.26 -7.29
CA PRO A 97 -10.40 6.31 -5.84
C PRO A 97 -11.62 5.62 -5.22
N TRP A 98 -12.75 5.59 -5.92
CA TRP A 98 -13.98 4.91 -5.48
C TRP A 98 -13.79 3.40 -5.23
N ARG A 99 -12.81 2.76 -5.88
CA ARG A 99 -12.48 1.34 -5.65
C ARG A 99 -11.95 1.11 -4.24
N ASN A 100 -11.12 2.04 -3.76
CA ASN A 100 -10.57 1.96 -2.41
C ASN A 100 -11.68 2.19 -1.39
N LEU A 101 -12.58 3.16 -1.63
CA LEU A 101 -13.77 3.37 -0.80
C LEU A 101 -14.64 2.10 -0.74
N LEU A 102 -14.93 1.47 -1.88
CA LEU A 102 -15.68 0.21 -1.92
C LEU A 102 -15.02 -0.87 -1.05
N THR A 103 -13.71 -1.09 -1.21
CA THR A 103 -13.01 -2.16 -0.48
C THR A 103 -12.97 -1.92 1.04
N GLN A 104 -12.83 -0.66 1.46
CA GLN A 104 -12.90 -0.26 2.87
C GLN A 104 -14.32 -0.48 3.41
N CYS A 105 -15.33 -0.05 2.67
CA CYS A 105 -16.74 -0.24 3.02
C CYS A 105 -17.12 -1.71 3.16
N LEU A 106 -16.77 -2.55 2.18
CA LEU A 106 -17.05 -3.99 2.21
C LEU A 106 -16.41 -4.67 3.42
N ARG A 107 -15.23 -4.21 3.86
CA ARG A 107 -14.50 -4.84 4.94
C ARG A 107 -14.89 -4.35 6.33
N PHE A 108 -15.21 -3.06 6.47
CA PHE A 108 -15.28 -2.40 7.77
C PHE A 108 -16.57 -1.65 8.06
N VAL A 109 -17.44 -1.45 7.06
CA VAL A 109 -18.64 -0.61 7.23
C VAL A 109 -19.90 -1.44 6.96
N PRO A 110 -20.58 -1.91 8.02
CA PRO A 110 -21.91 -2.47 7.89
C PRO A 110 -22.86 -1.47 7.22
N GLU A 111 -23.76 -1.96 6.37
CA GLU A 111 -24.79 -1.15 5.71
C GLU A 111 -24.24 0.09 4.96
N TRP A 112 -23.02 -0.03 4.40
CA TRP A 112 -22.31 1.09 3.77
C TRP A 112 -23.11 1.83 2.68
N GLN A 113 -24.07 1.16 2.02
CA GLN A 113 -24.93 1.74 0.99
C GLN A 113 -25.90 2.80 1.54
N SER A 114 -26.13 2.85 2.85
CA SER A 114 -26.98 3.88 3.47
C SER A 114 -26.29 5.26 3.56
N TYR A 115 -24.96 5.31 3.40
CA TYR A 115 -24.17 6.53 3.58
C TYR A 115 -24.09 7.35 2.29
N PRO A 116 -24.37 8.67 2.34
CA PRO A 116 -24.33 9.55 1.16
C PRO A 116 -22.93 9.64 0.52
N GLU A 117 -21.87 9.46 1.30
CA GLU A 117 -20.47 9.41 0.84
C GLU A 117 -20.24 8.30 -0.19
N THR A 118 -21.08 7.26 -0.21
CA THR A 118 -20.90 6.08 -1.05
C THR A 118 -21.73 6.12 -2.33
N VAL A 119 -22.47 7.20 -2.59
CA VAL A 119 -23.32 7.35 -3.79
C VAL A 119 -22.51 7.13 -5.08
N SER A 120 -21.27 7.64 -5.15
CA SER A 120 -20.40 7.46 -6.31
C SER A 120 -20.03 6.00 -6.58
N VAL A 121 -19.95 5.17 -5.53
CA VAL A 121 -19.72 3.73 -5.61
C VAL A 121 -21.00 3.01 -6.02
N GLN A 122 -22.16 3.42 -5.46
CA GLN A 122 -23.46 2.83 -5.78
C GLN A 122 -23.87 3.01 -7.24
N GLN A 123 -23.41 4.10 -7.88
CA GLN A 123 -23.58 4.35 -9.31
C GLN A 123 -22.73 3.42 -10.21
N GLN A 124 -21.78 2.66 -9.63
CA GLN A 124 -20.97 1.68 -10.36
C GLN A 124 -21.59 0.27 -10.28
N ASN A 125 -21.13 -0.63 -11.14
CA ASN A 125 -21.44 -2.06 -11.03
C ASN A 125 -20.61 -2.74 -9.93
N TRP A 126 -20.74 -2.26 -8.70
CA TRP A 126 -19.89 -2.62 -7.56
C TRP A 126 -20.03 -4.10 -7.15
N SER A 127 -21.18 -4.74 -7.40
CA SER A 127 -21.45 -6.12 -7.00
C SER A 127 -20.61 -7.14 -7.78
N VAL A 128 -20.27 -6.85 -9.04
CA VAL A 128 -19.32 -7.66 -9.83
C VAL A 128 -17.92 -7.55 -9.22
N LEU A 129 -17.51 -6.33 -8.85
CA LEU A 129 -16.20 -6.09 -8.25
C LEU A 129 -16.09 -6.71 -6.85
N ALA A 130 -17.15 -6.66 -6.05
CA ALA A 130 -17.23 -7.33 -4.76
C ALA A 130 -16.97 -8.85 -4.88
N ARG A 131 -17.64 -9.52 -5.83
CA ARG A 131 -17.41 -10.94 -6.12
C ARG A 131 -15.98 -11.23 -6.61
N ALA A 132 -15.38 -10.32 -7.37
CA ALA A 132 -13.98 -10.47 -7.80
C ALA A 132 -13.01 -10.38 -6.62
N ILE A 133 -13.26 -9.46 -5.68
CA ILE A 133 -12.49 -9.30 -4.44
C ILE A 133 -12.59 -10.57 -3.58
N GLU A 134 -13.80 -11.09 -3.35
CA GLU A 134 -14.03 -12.32 -2.58
C GLU A 134 -13.28 -13.52 -3.16
N ARG A 135 -13.16 -13.59 -4.49
CA ARG A 135 -12.45 -14.65 -5.21
C ARG A 135 -10.95 -14.39 -5.41
N GLY A 136 -10.43 -13.25 -4.92
CA GLY A 136 -9.02 -12.87 -5.10
C GLY A 136 -8.62 -12.59 -6.55
N ILE A 137 -9.57 -12.27 -7.44
CA ILE A 137 -9.30 -12.05 -8.87
C ILE A 137 -8.83 -10.61 -9.09
N ASN A 138 -7.55 -10.44 -9.40
CA ASN A 138 -6.92 -9.13 -9.59
C ASN A 138 -7.23 -8.15 -8.44
N ALA A 139 -7.16 -8.65 -7.22
CA ALA A 139 -7.49 -7.92 -6.00
C ALA A 139 -6.46 -8.20 -4.89
N PRO A 140 -5.15 -7.94 -5.14
CA PRO A 140 -4.12 -8.20 -4.14
C PRO A 140 -4.37 -7.35 -2.89
N LEU A 141 -4.01 -7.88 -1.71
CA LEU A 141 -4.13 -7.14 -0.46
C LEU A 141 -2.93 -6.22 -0.27
N ALA A 142 -3.17 -5.00 0.17
CA ALA A 142 -2.12 -4.05 0.55
C ALA A 142 -2.49 -3.21 1.77
N SER A 143 -1.55 -3.02 2.68
CA SER A 143 -1.67 -2.12 3.85
C SER A 143 -1.36 -0.66 3.47
N SER A 144 -1.89 -0.21 2.34
CA SER A 144 -1.53 1.08 1.74
C SER A 144 -2.16 2.29 2.43
N CYS A 145 -1.32 3.19 2.93
CA CYS A 145 -1.77 4.49 3.42
C CYS A 145 -2.28 5.37 2.27
N GLY A 146 -1.60 5.38 1.12
CA GLY A 146 -2.04 6.11 -0.07
C GLY A 146 -3.44 5.71 -0.54
N ARG A 147 -3.77 4.41 -0.54
CA ARG A 147 -5.12 3.94 -0.92
C ARG A 147 -6.17 4.27 0.14
N LEU A 148 -5.80 4.36 1.42
CA LEU A 148 -6.69 4.87 2.46
C LEU A 148 -7.01 6.35 2.23
N PHE A 149 -6.03 7.18 1.86
CA PHE A 149 -6.26 8.57 1.46
C PHE A 149 -7.20 8.67 0.26
N ASP A 150 -7.01 7.84 -0.77
CA ASP A 150 -7.89 7.78 -1.93
C ASP A 150 -9.34 7.42 -1.54
N ALA A 151 -9.53 6.48 -0.62
CA ALA A 151 -10.85 6.09 -0.13
C ALA A 151 -11.58 7.26 0.56
N VAL A 152 -10.88 7.97 1.45
CA VAL A 152 -11.43 9.15 2.16
C VAL A 152 -11.75 10.26 1.18
N ALA A 153 -10.87 10.51 0.20
CA ALA A 153 -11.11 11.48 -0.86
C ALA A 153 -12.36 11.11 -1.67
N ALA A 154 -12.51 9.87 -2.13
CA ALA A 154 -13.68 9.45 -2.90
C ALA A 154 -15.01 9.73 -2.18
N GLY A 155 -15.07 9.47 -0.87
CA GLY A 155 -16.26 9.74 -0.07
C GLY A 155 -16.57 11.23 0.08
N ARG A 156 -15.54 12.04 0.38
CA ARG A 156 -15.66 13.51 0.52
C ARG A 156 -16.13 14.18 -0.77
N TRP A 157 -15.65 13.72 -1.93
CA TRP A 157 -16.00 14.31 -3.21
C TRP A 157 -17.42 13.95 -3.64
N ALA A 158 -17.93 12.77 -3.27
CA ALA A 158 -19.30 12.37 -3.55
C ALA A 158 -20.34 13.30 -2.89
N VAL A 159 -20.06 13.80 -1.70
CA VAL A 159 -20.97 14.70 -0.94
C VAL A 159 -20.94 16.15 -1.45
N ARG A 160 -19.89 16.54 -2.19
CA ARG A 160 -19.69 17.93 -2.65
C ARG A 160 -20.24 18.23 -4.05
N GLN A 161 -20.67 17.23 -4.82
CA GLN A 161 -21.28 17.48 -6.11
C GLN A 161 -22.76 17.87 -5.95
N PRO A 162 -23.20 19.03 -6.47
CA PRO A 162 -24.61 19.37 -6.47
C PRO A 162 -25.38 18.34 -7.31
N ARG A 163 -26.51 17.89 -6.78
CA ARG A 163 -27.44 16.97 -7.46
C ARG A 163 -28.03 17.59 -8.71
#